data_AF-A0A3N5M1J1-F1
#
_entry.id   AF-A0A3N5M1J1-F1
#
_cell.length_a   1.000
_cell.length_b   1.000
_cell.length_c   1.000
_cell.angle_alpha   90.00
_cell.angle_beta   90.00
_cell.angle_gamma   90.00
#
_symmetry.space_group_name_H-M   'P 1'
#
loop_
_entity.id
_entity.type
_entity.pdbx_description
1 polymer ?
#
loop_
_entity_poly.entity_id
_entity_poly.type
_entity_poly.pdbx_seq_one_letter_code
_entity_poly.pdbx_strand_id
1 'polypeptide(L)'
;MRSTVLLVLCLLMSEAPVLAADYYKELFPILQLVQDKKYPEAIAGYEKILEQAPKSLHGPVQFEIASLHALLGDKDRALAMMEQAIQSGFDDCLAIQRYEEWNPIRTDPRFIELKSRIRISESDSKEMFWLKAEVESVHHDTKMMITENINRVDGGMTIVPQSTIPIRETTSPGVLFNRELLKIQHQAQRANVFQADKARIQHLTRMGIISGPPSYERVAISSRLAESAAEQRKLAINARKFSLPAGIGTTPQPCP
;
A
#
# COMPACT_ATOMS: atom_id res chain seq x y z
N MET A 1 55.57 9.38 -35.25
CA MET A 1 54.83 8.47 -34.33
C MET A 1 53.82 9.35 -33.59
N ARG A 2 52.60 9.48 -34.11
CA ARG A 2 51.39 8.72 -33.73
C ARG A 2 50.91 9.03 -32.30
N SER A 3 49.77 9.73 -32.23
CA SER A 3 48.60 9.57 -31.32
C SER A 3 48.87 9.25 -29.84
N THR A 4 48.21 9.85 -28.83
CA THR A 4 46.76 10.11 -28.75
C THR A 4 46.50 11.01 -27.52
N VAL A 5 45.97 12.21 -27.75
CA VAL A 5 45.27 13.01 -26.73
C VAL A 5 43.79 12.67 -26.89
N LEU A 6 43.28 11.69 -26.13
CA LEU A 6 41.85 11.44 -26.01
C LEU A 6 41.57 10.46 -24.86
N LEU A 7 41.34 10.98 -23.64
CA LEU A 7 40.61 10.25 -22.59
C LEU A 7 40.13 11.20 -21.48
N VAL A 8 39.46 12.29 -21.88
CA VAL A 8 38.69 13.18 -20.98
C VAL A 8 37.20 13.16 -21.36
N LEU A 9 36.72 12.07 -21.96
CA LEU A 9 35.33 11.97 -22.42
C LEU A 9 34.80 10.55 -22.20
N CYS A 10 34.42 10.22 -20.95
CA CYS A 10 33.44 9.17 -20.60
C CYS A 10 33.20 9.11 -19.08
N LEU A 11 32.83 10.23 -18.46
CA LEU A 11 32.36 10.27 -17.06
C LEU A 11 31.02 11.01 -16.92
N LEU A 12 30.20 11.02 -17.98
CA LEU A 12 28.92 11.71 -18.03
C LEU A 12 27.75 10.89 -18.58
N MET A 13 27.85 9.56 -18.69
CA MET A 13 26.71 8.70 -19.05
C MET A 13 26.84 7.34 -18.36
N SER A 14 26.96 7.33 -17.03
CA SER A 14 26.45 6.19 -16.27
C SER A 14 25.24 6.66 -15.47
N GLU A 15 24.15 6.92 -16.19
CA GLU A 15 22.85 6.45 -15.67
C GLU A 15 22.95 4.93 -15.64
N ALA A 16 23.65 4.41 -14.63
CA ALA A 16 23.46 3.04 -14.25
C ALA A 16 21.95 2.93 -14.02
N PRO A 17 21.25 2.00 -14.70
CA PRO A 17 19.94 1.64 -14.22
C PRO A 17 20.21 1.14 -12.81
N VAL A 18 19.92 1.97 -11.81
CA VAL A 18 19.71 1.50 -10.45
C VAL A 18 18.64 0.45 -10.67
N LEU A 19 19.03 -0.83 -10.68
CA LEU A 19 18.14 -1.96 -10.53
C LEU A 19 17.22 -1.48 -9.42
N ALA A 20 15.98 -1.12 -9.77
CA ALA A 20 15.06 -0.55 -8.81
C ALA A 20 14.99 -1.60 -7.73
N ALA A 21 15.70 -1.40 -6.62
CA ALA A 21 15.62 -2.30 -5.51
C ALA A 21 14.13 -2.38 -5.22
N ASP A 22 13.66 -3.60 -5.02
CA ASP A 22 12.24 -3.83 -4.81
C ASP A 22 11.91 -3.38 -3.40
N TYR A 23 12.03 -2.06 -3.14
CA TYR A 23 11.81 -1.41 -1.86
C TYR A 23 10.42 -1.78 -1.33
N TYR A 24 9.49 -2.08 -2.23
CA TYR A 24 8.16 -2.57 -1.92
C TYR A 24 8.14 -3.98 -1.31
N LYS A 25 9.04 -4.89 -1.72
CA LYS A 25 9.27 -6.15 -1.00
C LYS A 25 9.86 -5.92 0.38
N GLU A 26 10.72 -4.92 0.55
CA GLU A 26 11.28 -4.57 1.85
C GLU A 26 10.27 -3.85 2.76
N LEU A 27 9.33 -3.10 2.19
CA LEU A 27 8.24 -2.45 2.93
C LEU A 27 7.25 -3.46 3.51
N PHE A 28 6.97 -4.57 2.84
CA PHE A 28 6.01 -5.56 3.31
C PHE A 28 6.27 -6.08 4.75
N PRO A 29 7.47 -6.57 5.12
CA PRO A 29 7.75 -6.98 6.49
C PRO A 29 7.69 -5.81 7.48
N ILE A 30 8.02 -4.59 7.06
CA ILE A 30 7.91 -3.40 7.91
C ILE A 30 6.44 -3.11 8.25
N LEU A 31 5.55 -3.17 7.26
CA LEU A 31 4.11 -3.00 7.48
C LEU A 31 3.56 -4.07 8.45
N GLN A 32 4.08 -5.30 8.42
CA GLN A 32 3.72 -6.32 9.40
C GLN A 32 4.19 -5.95 10.82
N LEU A 33 5.39 -5.39 10.97
CA LEU A 33 5.88 -4.90 12.27
C LEU A 33 4.97 -3.80 12.83
N VAL A 34 4.50 -2.88 11.98
CA VAL A 34 3.53 -1.84 12.36
C VAL A 34 2.23 -2.47 12.86
N GLN A 35 1.69 -3.46 12.13
CA GLN A 35 0.48 -4.19 12.54
C GLN A 35 0.67 -4.95 13.87
N ASP A 36 1.84 -5.54 14.07
CA ASP A 36 2.24 -6.25 15.30
C ASP A 36 2.57 -5.29 16.46
N LYS A 37 2.51 -3.97 16.25
CA LYS A 37 2.89 -2.91 17.21
C LYS A 37 4.37 -2.95 17.64
N LYS A 38 5.24 -3.52 16.81
CA LYS A 38 6.70 -3.53 16.98
C LYS A 38 7.31 -2.26 16.39
N TYR A 39 6.95 -1.12 16.98
CA TYR A 39 7.25 0.20 16.42
C TYR A 39 8.75 0.50 16.33
N PRO A 40 9.60 0.18 17.33
CA PRO A 40 11.05 0.41 17.21
C PRO A 40 11.69 -0.34 16.03
N GLU A 41 11.30 -1.60 15.82
CA GLU A 41 11.79 -2.41 14.70
C GLU A 41 11.26 -1.90 13.36
N ALA A 42 10.01 -1.43 13.32
CA ALA A 42 9.44 -0.82 12.13
C ALA A 42 10.17 0.49 11.77
N ILE A 43 10.49 1.34 12.75
CA ILE A 43 11.27 2.57 12.56
C ILE A 43 12.64 2.23 11.96
N ALA A 44 13.38 1.28 12.54
CA ALA A 44 14.69 0.87 12.02
C ALA A 44 14.59 0.33 10.58
N GLY A 45 13.51 -0.38 10.27
CA GLY A 45 13.22 -0.81 8.91
C GLY A 45 13.03 0.35 7.94
N TYR A 46 12.21 1.35 8.30
CA TYR A 46 11.99 2.54 7.48
C TYR A 46 13.24 3.41 7.33
N GLU A 47 14.06 3.55 8.38
CA GLU A 47 15.34 4.25 8.31
C GLU A 47 16.27 3.60 7.27
N LYS A 48 16.35 2.27 7.26
CA LYS A 48 17.10 1.54 6.24
C LYS A 48 16.55 1.78 4.82
N ILE A 49 15.24 1.89 4.66
CA ILE A 49 14.63 2.23 3.36
C ILE A 49 15.12 3.62 2.91
N LEU A 50 15.17 4.61 3.80
CA LEU A 50 15.59 5.98 3.45
C LEU A 50 17.02 6.06 2.92
N GLU A 51 17.93 5.17 3.37
CA GLU A 51 19.33 5.14 2.91
C GLU A 51 19.48 4.82 1.42
N GLN A 52 18.54 4.05 0.86
CA GLN A 52 18.62 3.53 -0.50
C GLN A 52 17.47 4.00 -1.41
N ALA A 53 16.32 4.37 -0.83
CA ALA A 53 15.13 4.72 -1.59
C ALA A 53 15.34 5.99 -2.45
N PRO A 54 14.68 6.07 -3.62
CA PRO A 54 14.64 7.31 -4.39
C PRO A 54 14.03 8.44 -3.56
N LYS A 55 14.49 9.66 -3.80
CA LYS A 55 14.04 10.87 -3.08
C LYS A 55 12.52 11.06 -3.09
N SER A 56 11.83 10.58 -4.13
CA SER A 56 10.37 10.63 -4.23
C SER A 56 9.64 9.83 -3.14
N LEU A 57 10.31 8.88 -2.48
CA LEU A 57 9.74 8.10 -1.37
C LEU A 57 10.12 8.66 0.00
N HIS A 58 11.06 9.61 0.08
CA HIS A 58 11.57 10.12 1.37
C HIS A 58 10.45 10.76 2.19
N GLY A 59 9.64 11.63 1.59
CA GLY A 59 8.53 12.29 2.27
C GLY A 59 7.55 11.30 2.93
N PRO A 60 6.93 10.38 2.16
CA PRO A 60 6.04 9.36 2.71
C PRO A 60 6.70 8.49 3.79
N VAL A 61 7.92 8.01 3.57
CA VAL A 61 8.61 7.14 4.55
C VAL A 61 8.95 7.89 5.85
N GLN A 62 9.43 9.13 5.76
CA GLN A 62 9.67 9.98 6.94
C GLN A 62 8.38 10.25 7.71
N PHE A 63 7.24 10.40 7.01
CA PHE A 63 5.95 10.57 7.65
C PHE A 63 5.49 9.31 8.40
N GLU A 64 5.75 8.11 7.87
CA GLU A 64 5.50 6.86 8.59
C GLU A 64 6.34 6.79 9.88
N ILE A 65 7.64 7.12 9.81
CA ILE A 65 8.51 7.20 11.00
C ILE A 65 7.97 8.22 12.02
N ALA A 66 7.51 9.38 11.54
CA ALA A 66 6.92 10.42 12.38
C ALA A 66 5.66 9.91 13.11
N SER A 67 4.79 9.19 12.40
CA SER A 67 3.57 8.57 12.95
C SER A 67 3.90 7.52 14.02
N LEU A 68 4.94 6.71 13.80
CA LEU A 68 5.41 5.73 14.79
C LEU A 68 5.97 6.39 16.06
N HIS A 69 6.71 7.50 15.93
CA HIS A 69 7.13 8.28 17.09
C HIS A 69 5.94 8.89 17.86
N ALA A 70 4.91 9.35 17.14
CA ALA A 70 3.69 9.85 17.78
C ALA A 70 2.97 8.75 18.58
N LEU A 71 2.89 7.52 18.04
CA LEU A 71 2.35 6.33 18.74
C LEU A 71 3.15 5.97 19.99
N LEU A 72 4.47 6.17 19.97
CA LEU A 72 5.35 5.97 21.12
C LEU A 72 5.28 7.11 22.15
N GLY A 73 4.53 8.18 21.87
CA GLY A 73 4.43 9.37 22.72
C GLY A 73 5.63 10.32 22.62
N ASP A 74 6.55 10.07 21.67
CA ASP A 74 7.73 10.89 21.45
C ASP A 74 7.43 12.08 20.54
N LYS A 75 6.82 13.11 21.15
CA LYS A 75 6.30 14.28 20.44
C LYS A 75 7.38 15.03 19.65
N ASP A 76 8.56 15.20 20.24
CA ASP A 76 9.62 15.99 19.62
C ASP A 76 10.22 15.27 18.40
N ARG A 77 10.45 13.95 18.48
CA ARG A 77 10.87 13.18 17.30
C ARG A 77 9.78 13.09 16.25
N ALA A 78 8.51 12.94 16.64
CA ALA A 78 7.39 12.95 15.70
C ALA A 78 7.34 14.26 14.89
N LEU A 79 7.45 15.40 15.55
CA LEU A 79 7.42 16.70 14.88
C LEU A 79 8.65 16.95 14.00
N ALA A 80 9.85 16.54 14.46
CA ALA A 80 11.07 16.67 13.68
C ALA A 80 11.01 15.82 12.38
N MET A 81 10.53 14.58 12.48
CA MET A 81 10.37 13.70 11.32
C MET A 81 9.26 14.17 10.38
N MET A 82 8.16 14.72 10.92
CA MET A 82 7.11 15.34 10.13
C MET A 82 7.63 16.55 9.34
N GLU A 83 8.46 17.39 9.95
CA GLU A 83 9.08 18.50 9.24
C GLU A 83 9.96 18.01 8.08
N GLN A 84 10.79 16.99 8.32
CA GLN A 84 11.62 16.39 7.26
C GLN A 84 10.75 15.81 6.14
N ALA A 85 9.66 15.12 6.47
CA ALA A 85 8.71 14.59 5.49
C ALA A 85 8.18 15.70 4.57
N ILE A 86 7.76 16.82 5.16
CA ILE A 86 7.24 17.99 4.41
C ILE A 86 8.34 18.61 3.53
N GLN A 87 9.57 18.74 4.04
CA GLN A 87 10.71 19.22 3.25
C GLN A 87 11.02 18.28 2.07
N SER A 88 10.79 16.98 2.23
CA SER A 88 10.92 15.95 1.19
C SER A 88 9.68 15.83 0.28
N GLY A 89 8.71 16.74 0.38
CA GLY A 89 7.56 16.81 -0.52
C GLY A 89 6.33 16.01 -0.08
N PHE A 90 6.23 15.61 1.18
CA PHE A 90 5.03 14.97 1.71
C PHE A 90 3.79 15.86 1.53
N ASP A 91 2.74 15.30 0.92
CA ASP A 91 1.51 16.01 0.54
C ASP A 91 0.21 15.30 0.94
N ASP A 92 0.27 14.22 1.72
CA ASP A 92 -0.92 13.45 2.14
C ASP A 92 -1.66 14.13 3.31
N CYS A 93 -2.49 15.11 2.97
CA CYS A 93 -3.36 15.81 3.92
C CYS A 93 -4.31 14.87 4.67
N LEU A 94 -4.74 13.76 4.04
CA LEU A 94 -5.74 12.86 4.61
C LEU A 94 -5.16 12.07 5.79
N ALA A 95 -3.91 11.64 5.68
CA ALA A 95 -3.21 10.97 6.78
C ALA A 95 -3.22 11.86 8.04
N ILE A 96 -2.72 13.09 7.94
CA ILE A 96 -2.66 14.04 9.07
C ILE A 96 -4.04 14.33 9.68
N GLN A 97 -5.07 14.44 8.85
CA GLN A 97 -6.41 14.76 9.32
C GLN A 97 -7.08 13.58 10.03
N ARG A 98 -6.86 12.33 9.58
CA ARG A 98 -7.64 11.16 10.00
C ARG A 98 -6.93 10.25 10.99
N TYR A 99 -5.60 10.22 10.94
CA TYR A 99 -4.81 9.29 11.72
C TYR A 99 -4.86 9.68 13.21
N GLU A 100 -5.21 8.72 14.05
CA GLU A 100 -5.48 8.93 15.47
C GLU A 100 -4.20 9.11 16.28
N GLU A 101 -3.08 8.58 15.79
CA GLU A 101 -1.75 8.72 16.40
C GLU A 101 -1.32 10.17 16.59
N TRP A 102 -1.86 11.09 15.79
CA TRP A 102 -1.57 12.51 15.90
C TRP A 102 -2.39 13.20 17.00
N ASN A 103 -3.45 12.58 17.51
CA ASN A 103 -4.35 13.19 18.51
C ASN A 103 -3.62 13.83 19.71
N PRO A 104 -2.58 13.21 20.30
CA PRO A 104 -1.85 13.80 21.42
C PRO A 104 -1.05 15.08 21.09
N ILE A 105 -0.83 15.38 19.81
CA ILE A 105 -0.03 16.53 19.34
C ILE A 105 -0.79 17.47 18.39
N ARG A 106 -2.07 17.19 18.08
CA ARG A 106 -2.90 18.03 17.20
C ARG A 106 -3.00 19.49 17.61
N THR A 107 -2.93 19.78 18.91
CA THR A 107 -3.00 21.15 19.45
C THR A 107 -1.64 21.79 19.69
N ASP A 108 -0.53 21.10 19.40
CA ASP A 108 0.82 21.68 19.50
C ASP A 108 0.95 22.77 18.42
N PRO A 109 1.35 24.00 18.75
CA PRO A 109 1.54 25.08 17.78
C PRO A 109 2.47 24.69 16.62
N ARG A 110 3.52 23.90 16.89
CA ARG A 110 4.46 23.40 15.86
C ARG A 110 3.74 22.46 14.89
N PHE A 111 2.86 21.59 15.38
CA PHE A 111 2.06 20.71 14.52
C PHE A 111 1.13 21.51 13.60
N ILE A 112 0.46 22.53 14.15
CA ILE A 112 -0.45 23.41 13.41
C ILE A 112 0.31 24.12 12.28
N GLU A 113 1.50 24.66 12.59
CA GLU A 113 2.39 25.29 11.62
C GLU A 113 2.80 24.31 10.51
N LEU A 114 3.30 23.13 10.87
CA LEU A 114 3.71 22.11 9.91
C LEU A 114 2.55 21.69 8.99
N LYS A 115 1.37 21.40 9.56
CA LYS A 115 0.17 21.09 8.77
C LYS A 115 -0.15 22.20 7.76
N SER A 116 0.00 23.46 8.15
CA SER A 116 -0.29 24.62 7.27
C SER A 116 0.65 24.76 6.07
N ARG A 117 1.79 24.05 6.04
CA ARG A 117 2.78 24.07 4.95
C ARG A 117 2.50 23.04 3.86
N ILE A 118 1.63 22.07 4.13
CA ILE A 118 1.36 20.96 3.20
C ILE A 118 0.44 21.43 2.08
N ARG A 119 0.76 21.02 0.86
CA ARG A 119 0.06 21.43 -0.35
C ARG A 119 -0.31 20.20 -1.17
N ILE A 120 -1.56 20.13 -1.63
CA ILE A 120 -2.03 19.07 -2.53
C ILE A 120 -2.98 19.66 -3.57
N SER A 121 -2.98 19.13 -4.79
CA SER A 121 -3.97 19.53 -5.80
C SER A 121 -5.32 18.85 -5.52
N GLU A 122 -6.42 19.43 -6.03
CA GLU A 122 -7.73 18.80 -5.88
C GLU A 122 -7.77 17.40 -6.56
N SER A 123 -7.14 17.28 -7.73
CA SER A 123 -7.05 16.00 -8.45
C SER A 123 -6.28 14.94 -7.67
N ASP A 124 -5.16 15.30 -7.04
CA ASP A 124 -4.36 14.41 -6.21
C ASP A 124 -5.07 14.06 -4.91
N SER A 125 -5.77 15.01 -4.29
CA SER A 125 -6.56 14.75 -3.08
C SER A 125 -7.68 13.74 -3.34
N LYS A 126 -8.38 13.83 -4.48
CA LYS A 126 -9.42 12.87 -4.87
C LYS A 126 -8.85 11.48 -5.12
N GLU A 127 -7.72 11.39 -5.79
CA GLU A 127 -7.06 10.10 -5.99
C GLU A 127 -6.55 9.51 -4.69
N MET A 128 -5.94 10.32 -3.82
CA MET A 128 -5.48 9.90 -2.51
C MET A 128 -6.63 9.32 -1.67
N PHE A 129 -7.76 10.00 -1.66
CA PHE A 129 -8.97 9.53 -0.98
C PHE A 129 -9.38 8.16 -1.50
N TRP A 130 -9.43 8.00 -2.82
CA TRP A 130 -9.78 6.74 -3.45
C TRP A 130 -8.78 5.63 -3.13
N LEU A 131 -7.47 5.89 -3.22
CA LEU A 131 -6.42 4.92 -2.94
C LEU A 131 -6.52 4.37 -1.52
N LYS A 132 -6.70 5.25 -0.52
CA LYS A 132 -6.86 4.83 0.87
C LYS A 132 -8.13 4.01 1.09
N ALA A 133 -9.25 4.44 0.50
CA ALA A 133 -10.50 3.67 0.58
C ALA A 133 -10.38 2.30 -0.11
N GLU A 134 -9.62 2.21 -1.20
CA GLU A 134 -9.41 0.96 -1.92
C GLU A 134 -8.51 0.00 -1.14
N VAL A 135 -7.48 0.48 -0.43
CA VAL A 135 -6.67 -0.35 0.48
C VAL A 135 -7.54 -1.01 1.55
N GLU A 136 -8.44 -0.25 2.18
CA GLU A 136 -9.39 -0.81 3.16
C GLU A 136 -10.34 -1.83 2.53
N SER A 137 -10.81 -1.56 1.31
CA SER A 137 -11.66 -2.49 0.56
C SER A 137 -10.92 -3.79 0.22
N VAL A 138 -9.65 -3.71 -0.19
CA VAL A 138 -8.80 -4.89 -0.43
C VAL A 138 -8.62 -5.71 0.84
N HIS A 139 -8.39 -5.09 1.99
CA HIS A 139 -8.30 -5.79 3.27
C HIS A 139 -9.59 -6.51 3.65
N HIS A 140 -10.73 -5.81 3.50
CA HIS A 140 -12.05 -6.40 3.73
C HIS A 140 -12.30 -7.60 2.80
N ASP A 141 -12.12 -7.42 1.50
CA ASP A 141 -12.32 -8.47 0.49
C ASP A 141 -11.42 -9.68 0.75
N THR A 142 -10.18 -9.45 1.21
CA THR A 142 -9.24 -10.52 1.62
C THR A 142 -9.82 -11.37 2.75
N LYS A 143 -10.34 -10.73 3.80
CA LYS A 143 -10.96 -11.43 4.94
C LYS A 143 -12.19 -12.22 4.52
N MET A 144 -13.01 -11.65 3.64
CA MET A 144 -14.20 -12.31 3.11
C MET A 144 -13.83 -13.56 2.31
N MET A 145 -12.85 -13.47 1.39
CA MET A 145 -12.35 -14.62 0.64
C MET A 145 -11.83 -15.74 1.54
N ILE A 146 -11.04 -15.39 2.56
CA ILE A 146 -10.50 -16.38 3.53
C ILE A 146 -11.64 -17.03 4.33
N THR A 147 -12.64 -16.25 4.74
CA THR A 147 -13.78 -16.74 5.52
C THR A 147 -14.67 -17.66 4.68
N GLU A 148 -14.97 -17.28 3.44
CA GLU A 148 -15.72 -18.10 2.47
C GLU A 148 -15.05 -19.46 2.25
N ASN A 149 -13.71 -19.48 2.22
CA ASN A 149 -12.94 -20.71 2.06
C ASN A 149 -13.19 -21.74 3.18
N ILE A 150 -13.47 -21.33 4.41
CA ILE A 150 -13.66 -22.27 5.54
C ILE A 150 -14.72 -23.34 5.24
N ASN A 151 -15.78 -22.97 4.51
CA ASN A 151 -16.93 -23.85 4.26
C ASN A 151 -16.94 -24.48 2.85
N ARG A 152 -15.95 -24.17 2.01
CA ARG A 152 -15.89 -24.70 0.64
C ARG A 152 -15.42 -26.15 0.63
N VAL A 153 -16.09 -26.96 -0.19
CA VAL A 153 -15.78 -28.39 -0.35
C VAL A 153 -15.29 -28.75 -1.76
N ASP A 154 -15.22 -27.77 -2.66
CA ASP A 154 -14.61 -27.95 -3.97
C ASP A 154 -13.07 -27.90 -3.91
N GLY A 155 -12.38 -28.47 -4.89
CA GLY A 155 -10.91 -28.42 -4.98
C GLY A 155 -10.36 -27.19 -5.71
N GLY A 156 -11.21 -26.25 -6.13
CA GLY A 156 -10.82 -25.12 -6.97
C GLY A 156 -10.10 -24.03 -6.20
N MET A 157 -9.21 -23.29 -6.87
CA MET A 157 -8.57 -22.11 -6.29
C MET A 157 -9.54 -20.93 -6.23
N THR A 158 -9.37 -20.05 -5.25
CA THR A 158 -10.15 -18.81 -5.15
C THR A 158 -9.67 -17.81 -6.20
N ILE A 159 -10.60 -17.24 -6.96
CA ILE A 159 -10.32 -16.14 -7.87
C ILE A 159 -10.21 -14.85 -7.05
N VAL A 160 -9.08 -14.17 -7.18
CA VAL A 160 -8.73 -12.96 -6.41
C VAL A 160 -8.70 -11.75 -7.36
N PRO A 161 -9.85 -11.10 -7.65
CA PRO A 161 -9.89 -9.93 -8.52
C PRO A 161 -9.12 -8.76 -7.90
N GLN A 162 -8.53 -7.90 -8.74
CA GLN A 162 -7.70 -6.77 -8.31
C GLN A 162 -8.22 -5.46 -8.90
N SER A 163 -8.04 -4.38 -8.16
CA SER A 163 -8.47 -3.05 -8.59
C SER A 163 -7.53 -2.47 -9.64
N THR A 164 -8.08 -1.68 -10.56
CA THR A 164 -7.28 -0.98 -11.56
C THR A 164 -6.63 0.23 -10.92
N ILE A 165 -5.29 0.25 -10.87
CA ILE A 165 -4.54 1.37 -10.33
C ILE A 165 -4.57 2.53 -11.33
N PRO A 166 -4.88 3.77 -10.91
CA PRO A 166 -4.85 4.93 -11.79
C PRO A 166 -3.46 5.12 -12.43
N ILE A 167 -3.44 5.47 -13.71
CA ILE A 167 -2.21 5.71 -14.48
C ILE A 167 -2.04 7.16 -14.92
N ARG A 168 -2.88 8.08 -14.42
CA ARG A 168 -2.74 9.50 -14.76
C ARG A 168 -1.39 10.03 -14.27
N GLU A 169 -0.87 11.00 -15.00
CA GLU A 169 0.33 11.73 -14.58
C GLU A 169 0.04 12.55 -13.32
N THR A 170 0.99 12.55 -12.41
CA THR A 170 1.00 13.36 -11.19
C THR A 170 2.42 13.49 -10.69
N THR A 171 2.71 14.64 -10.07
CA THR A 171 3.97 14.87 -9.34
C THR A 171 3.81 14.68 -7.84
N SER A 172 2.63 14.32 -7.35
CA SER A 172 2.34 14.12 -5.92
C SER A 172 3.08 12.89 -5.38
N PRO A 173 4.07 13.07 -4.48
CA PRO A 173 4.79 11.94 -3.88
C PRO A 173 3.87 11.01 -3.10
N GLY A 174 2.87 11.57 -2.41
CA GLY A 174 1.90 10.79 -1.66
C GLY A 174 1.00 9.95 -2.54
N VAL A 175 0.51 10.46 -3.68
CA VAL A 175 -0.30 9.66 -4.62
C VAL A 175 0.54 8.51 -5.18
N LEU A 176 1.77 8.80 -5.62
CA LEU A 176 2.68 7.77 -6.14
C LEU A 176 2.96 6.68 -5.10
N PHE A 177 3.26 7.07 -3.86
CA PHE A 177 3.46 6.13 -2.76
C PHE A 177 2.22 5.25 -2.51
N ASN A 178 1.02 5.85 -2.42
CA ASN A 178 -0.20 5.10 -2.14
C ASN A 178 -0.62 4.18 -3.30
N ARG A 179 -0.28 4.50 -4.56
CA ARG A 179 -0.42 3.55 -5.70
C ARG A 179 0.41 2.30 -5.49
N GLU A 180 1.65 2.47 -5.04
CA GLU A 180 2.57 1.35 -4.83
C GLU A 180 2.18 0.55 -3.59
N LEU A 181 1.71 1.21 -2.52
CA LEU A 181 1.10 0.56 -1.37
C LEU A 181 -0.07 -0.33 -1.81
N LEU A 182 -0.96 0.16 -2.68
CA LEU A 182 -2.06 -0.65 -3.20
C LEU A 182 -1.56 -1.88 -3.99
N LYS A 183 -0.46 -1.78 -4.74
CA LYS A 183 0.17 -2.95 -5.39
C LYS A 183 0.68 -3.97 -4.38
N ILE A 184 1.31 -3.52 -3.31
CA ILE A 184 1.75 -4.40 -2.22
C ILE A 184 0.55 -5.11 -1.60
N GLN A 185 -0.54 -4.39 -1.32
CA GLN A 185 -1.76 -4.96 -0.75
C GLN A 185 -2.40 -6.00 -1.69
N HIS A 186 -2.41 -5.73 -3.00
CA HIS A 186 -2.84 -6.70 -4.02
C HIS A 186 -2.00 -7.99 -3.98
N GLN A 187 -0.67 -7.88 -3.86
CA GLN A 187 0.21 -9.05 -3.75
C GLN A 187 -0.04 -9.81 -2.43
N ALA A 188 -0.16 -9.10 -1.32
CA ALA A 188 -0.43 -9.66 0.00
C ALA A 188 -1.76 -10.41 0.02
N GLN A 189 -2.82 -9.82 -0.54
CA GLN A 189 -4.13 -10.45 -0.68
C GLN A 189 -4.03 -11.79 -1.42
N ARG A 190 -3.36 -11.83 -2.58
CA ARG A 190 -3.18 -13.07 -3.36
C ARG A 190 -2.42 -14.13 -2.56
N ALA A 191 -1.35 -13.74 -1.88
CA ALA A 191 -0.57 -14.66 -1.05
C ALA A 191 -1.40 -15.23 0.11
N ASN A 192 -2.14 -14.38 0.83
CA ASN A 192 -2.96 -14.79 1.97
C ASN A 192 -4.11 -15.72 1.56
N VAL A 193 -4.83 -15.38 0.47
CA VAL A 193 -5.90 -16.23 -0.06
C VAL A 193 -5.36 -17.55 -0.58
N PHE A 194 -4.19 -17.55 -1.24
CA PHE A 194 -3.53 -18.78 -1.69
C PHE A 194 -3.16 -19.71 -0.52
N GLN A 195 -2.65 -19.17 0.60
CA GLN A 195 -2.38 -19.99 1.79
C GLN A 195 -3.67 -20.57 2.39
N ALA A 196 -4.74 -19.78 2.43
CA ALA A 196 -6.05 -20.26 2.88
C ALA A 196 -6.58 -21.41 1.98
N ASP A 197 -6.46 -21.28 0.66
CA ASP A 197 -6.81 -22.34 -0.29
C ASP A 197 -5.99 -23.61 -0.06
N LYS A 198 -4.67 -23.49 0.12
CA LYS A 198 -3.80 -24.62 0.40
C LYS A 198 -4.23 -25.36 1.68
N ALA A 199 -4.47 -24.63 2.76
CA ALA A 199 -4.90 -25.20 4.03
C ALA A 199 -6.24 -25.94 3.89
N ARG A 200 -7.19 -25.32 3.18
CA ARG A 200 -8.51 -25.90 2.90
C ARG A 200 -8.42 -27.16 2.04
N ILE A 201 -7.69 -27.14 0.93
CA ILE A 201 -7.55 -28.30 0.04
C ILE A 201 -6.89 -29.46 0.80
N GLN A 202 -5.85 -29.18 1.60
CA GLN A 202 -5.23 -30.19 2.46
C GLN A 202 -6.22 -30.77 3.48
N HIS A 203 -7.07 -29.93 4.08
CA HIS A 203 -8.13 -30.38 4.97
C HIS A 203 -9.14 -31.29 4.25
N LEU A 204 -9.60 -30.91 3.06
CA LEU A 204 -10.52 -31.73 2.25
C LEU A 204 -9.93 -33.10 1.89
N THR A 205 -8.65 -33.15 1.51
CA THR A 205 -7.95 -34.42 1.24
C THR A 205 -7.94 -35.32 2.48
N ARG A 206 -7.64 -34.76 3.66
CA ARG A 206 -7.66 -35.53 4.93
C ARG A 206 -9.06 -36.03 5.27
N MET A 207 -10.07 -35.18 5.14
CA MET A 207 -11.46 -35.56 5.42
C MET A 207 -11.98 -36.61 4.44
N GLY A 208 -11.54 -36.55 3.17
CA GLY A 208 -11.85 -37.57 2.17
C GLY A 208 -11.35 -38.96 2.55
N ILE A 209 -10.20 -39.05 3.23
CA ILE A 209 -9.64 -40.33 3.74
C ILE A 209 -10.42 -40.82 4.96
N ILE A 210 -10.77 -39.92 5.88
CA ILE A 210 -11.39 -40.29 7.18
C ILE A 210 -12.88 -40.62 7.02
N SER A 211 -13.61 -39.79 6.27
CA SER A 211 -15.09 -39.79 6.23
C SER A 211 -15.65 -40.02 4.83
N GLY A 212 -14.80 -40.28 3.84
CA GLY A 212 -15.19 -40.34 2.43
C GLY A 212 -15.26 -38.95 1.77
N PRO A 213 -15.14 -38.87 0.44
CA PRO A 213 -15.18 -37.61 -0.29
C PRO A 213 -16.60 -36.99 -0.25
N PRO A 214 -16.73 -35.65 -0.37
CA PRO A 214 -18.03 -35.02 -0.56
C PRO A 214 -18.71 -35.54 -1.83
N SER A 215 -20.05 -35.54 -1.85
CA SER A 215 -20.80 -35.90 -3.05
C SER A 215 -20.48 -34.96 -4.20
N TYR A 216 -20.55 -35.47 -5.43
CA TYR A 216 -20.33 -34.69 -6.64
C TYR A 216 -21.24 -33.44 -6.69
N GLU A 217 -22.51 -33.60 -6.33
CA GLU A 217 -23.48 -32.49 -6.28
C GLU A 217 -23.04 -31.38 -5.32
N ARG A 218 -22.56 -31.74 -4.12
CA ARG A 218 -22.10 -30.77 -3.12
C ARG A 218 -20.85 -30.00 -3.59
N VAL A 219 -19.93 -30.70 -4.26
CA VAL A 219 -18.75 -30.08 -4.89
C VAL A 219 -19.17 -29.11 -6.00
N ALA A 220 -20.10 -29.52 -6.87
CA ALA A 220 -20.59 -28.67 -7.97
C ALA A 220 -21.35 -27.43 -7.46
N ILE A 221 -22.09 -27.53 -6.36
CA ILE A 221 -22.73 -26.38 -5.70
C ILE A 221 -21.66 -25.44 -5.12
N SER A 222 -20.68 -25.98 -4.38
CA SER A 222 -19.57 -25.20 -3.79
C SER A 222 -18.80 -24.41 -4.86
N SER A 223 -18.47 -25.05 -5.99
CA SER A 223 -17.78 -24.39 -7.11
C SER A 223 -18.60 -23.24 -7.70
N ARG A 224 -19.88 -23.46 -7.98
CA ARG A 224 -20.77 -22.41 -8.53
C ARG A 224 -20.93 -21.21 -7.59
N LEU A 225 -21.03 -21.46 -6.28
CA LEU A 225 -21.08 -20.39 -5.29
C LEU A 225 -19.77 -19.58 -5.27
N ALA A 226 -18.62 -20.26 -5.34
CA ALA A 226 -17.32 -19.60 -5.39
C ALA A 226 -17.15 -18.74 -6.66
N GLU A 227 -17.57 -19.24 -7.81
CA GLU A 227 -17.59 -18.49 -9.08
C GLU A 227 -18.52 -17.28 -9.00
N SER A 228 -19.73 -17.45 -8.46
CA SER A 228 -20.68 -16.35 -8.29
C SER A 228 -20.14 -15.26 -7.36
N ALA A 229 -19.51 -15.64 -6.24
CA ALA A 229 -18.87 -14.69 -5.32
C ALA A 229 -17.70 -13.94 -6.00
N ALA A 230 -16.90 -14.64 -6.82
CA ALA A 230 -15.83 -14.01 -7.58
C ALA A 230 -16.34 -12.97 -8.59
N GLU A 231 -17.41 -13.28 -9.33
CA GLU A 231 -18.02 -12.32 -10.26
C GLU A 231 -18.65 -11.13 -9.52
N GLN A 232 -19.30 -11.35 -8.38
CA GLN A 232 -19.82 -10.25 -7.55
C GLN A 232 -18.70 -9.32 -7.07
N ARG A 233 -17.57 -9.87 -6.60
CA ARG A 233 -16.39 -9.07 -6.22
C ARG A 233 -15.84 -8.27 -7.38
N LYS A 234 -15.73 -8.88 -8.56
CA LYS A 234 -15.26 -8.20 -9.78
C LYS A 234 -16.18 -7.04 -10.18
N LEU A 235 -17.50 -7.24 -10.10
CA LEU A 235 -18.48 -6.16 -10.32
C LEU A 235 -18.33 -5.04 -9.30
N ALA A 236 -18.18 -5.39 -8.02
CA ALA A 236 -17.98 -4.41 -6.94
C ALA A 236 -16.68 -3.60 -7.11
N ILE A 237 -15.59 -4.24 -7.53
CA ILE A 237 -14.30 -3.58 -7.85
C ILE A 237 -14.47 -2.62 -9.04
N ASN A 238 -15.14 -3.06 -10.09
CA ASN A 238 -15.38 -2.22 -11.26
C ASN A 238 -16.27 -1.02 -10.95
N ALA A 239 -17.29 -1.20 -10.10
CA ALA A 239 -18.20 -0.13 -9.70
C ALA A 239 -17.51 0.99 -8.92
N ARG A 240 -16.44 0.68 -8.19
CA ARG A 240 -15.64 1.65 -7.43
C ARG A 240 -14.36 2.08 -8.15
N LYS A 241 -14.18 1.75 -9.43
CA LYS A 241 -12.98 2.14 -10.19
C LYS A 241 -12.78 3.66 -10.16
N PHE A 242 -11.55 4.11 -9.94
CA PHE A 242 -11.24 5.54 -9.94
C PHE A 242 -11.58 6.20 -11.28
N SER A 243 -12.28 7.34 -11.20
CA SER A 243 -12.51 8.24 -12.31
C SER A 243 -12.37 9.68 -11.84
N LEU A 244 -11.54 10.47 -12.52
CA LEU A 244 -11.40 11.89 -12.23
C LEU A 244 -12.45 12.68 -13.01
N PRO A 245 -13.29 13.52 -12.36
CA PRO A 245 -14.22 14.39 -13.07
C PRO A 245 -13.50 15.38 -14.00
N ALA A 246 -14.20 15.90 -15.00
CA ALA A 246 -13.68 16.97 -15.84
C ALA A 246 -13.57 18.28 -15.04
N GLY A 247 -12.55 19.10 -15.35
CA GLY A 247 -12.39 20.44 -14.76
C GLY A 247 -11.79 20.49 -13.35
N ILE A 248 -11.29 19.38 -12.82
CA ILE A 248 -10.64 19.34 -11.50
C ILE A 248 -9.27 20.04 -11.52
N GLY A 249 -9.02 20.86 -10.49
CA GLY A 249 -7.78 21.63 -10.37
C GLY A 249 -6.55 20.75 -10.13
N THR A 250 -5.46 21.08 -10.84
CA THR A 250 -4.14 20.45 -10.70
C THR A 250 -3.14 21.32 -9.95
N THR A 251 -3.49 22.58 -9.65
CA THR A 251 -2.65 23.49 -8.86
C THR A 251 -2.70 23.10 -7.38
N PRO A 252 -1.54 22.82 -6.74
CA PRO A 252 -1.50 22.53 -5.32
C PRO A 252 -1.97 23.71 -4.47
N GLN A 253 -2.83 23.43 -3.48
CA GLN A 253 -3.36 24.40 -2.52
C GLN A 253 -3.07 23.91 -1.09
N PRO A 254 -3.07 24.80 -0.07
CA PRO A 254 -3.00 24.38 1.33
C PRO A 254 -4.01 23.28 1.64
N CYS A 255 -3.62 22.31 2.46
CA CYS A 255 -4.56 21.31 2.96
C CYS A 255 -5.81 22.01 3.56
N PRO A 256 -7.02 21.51 3.27
CA PRO A 256 -8.24 22.02 3.87
C PRO A 256 -8.32 21.77 5.38
#